data_AF-A0A1D1ZUA1-F1
#
_entry.id   AF-A0A1D1ZUA1-F1
#
_cell.length_a   1.000
_cell.length_b   1.000
_cell.length_c   1.000
_cell.angle_alpha   90.00
_cell.angle_beta   90.00
_cell.angle_gamma   90.00
#
_symmetry.space_group_name_H-M   'P 1'
#
loop_
_entity.id
_entity.type
_entity.pdbx_description
1 polymer ?
#
loop_
_entity_poly.entity_id
_entity_poly.type
_entity_poly.pdbx_seq_one_letter_code
_entity_poly.pdbx_strand_id
1 'polypeptide(L)'
;MHLSAPWCRASTTTQASRAPFQKPLFFPARATPTCVARRCRLVTRCTSPVSEGGIPEYERVVVVEGANDRRALLRAVQAKVIVLGSATVALSAIPSPTLAALRAAGNAATILTDPDVAGRQARNALEELLEEPWHAFLPVRHCTSLSATPCHEVGNVGVEHASPEALRLALAAARPSSPERTAFTRERLEALGLVASGIGPAAGARAEVGRWINSNRNPPTAGLWSAGTLPFRPL
;
A
#
# COMPACT_ATOMS: atom_id res chain seq x y z
N MET A 1 65.49 -1.88 -25.81
CA MET A 1 65.41 -1.30 -24.45
C MET A 1 64.44 -2.16 -23.64
N HIS A 2 64.97 -2.88 -22.63
CA HIS A 2 64.36 -3.67 -21.52
C HIS A 2 63.01 -4.39 -21.77
N LEU A 3 62.86 -5.74 -21.86
CA LEU A 3 63.20 -6.88 -20.97
C LEU A 3 62.63 -6.84 -19.53
N SER A 4 61.55 -7.63 -19.36
CA SER A 4 61.28 -8.62 -18.28
C SER A 4 60.95 -8.17 -16.84
N ALA A 5 59.77 -8.60 -16.36
CA ALA A 5 59.45 -8.88 -14.94
C ALA A 5 60.11 -10.22 -14.50
N PRO A 6 59.84 -10.85 -13.32
CA PRO A 6 59.31 -10.46 -12.00
C PRO A 6 60.18 -10.97 -10.80
N TRP A 7 59.90 -10.57 -9.54
CA TRP A 7 60.15 -11.30 -8.25
C TRP A 7 59.82 -10.34 -7.08
N CYS A 8 58.92 -10.61 -6.13
CA CYS A 8 58.81 -11.64 -5.09
C CYS A 8 59.78 -11.47 -3.90
N ARG A 9 59.25 -11.13 -2.71
CA ARG A 9 59.63 -11.70 -1.40
C ARG A 9 58.69 -11.27 -0.25
N ALA A 10 58.17 -12.28 0.45
CA ALA A 10 57.76 -12.28 1.87
C ALA A 10 58.99 -12.01 2.76
N SER A 11 58.98 -11.80 4.09
CA SER A 11 58.18 -12.23 5.25
C SER A 11 58.71 -11.37 6.44
N THR A 12 58.07 -11.20 7.60
CA THR A 12 58.12 -12.14 8.73
C THR A 12 57.15 -11.77 9.87
N THR A 13 56.59 -12.84 10.41
CA THR A 13 55.97 -13.10 11.71
C THR A 13 56.67 -12.48 12.93
N THR A 14 55.90 -12.05 13.93
CA THR A 14 56.22 -12.33 15.35
C THR A 14 54.94 -12.60 16.13
N GLN A 15 55.03 -13.63 16.96
CA GLN A 15 53.99 -14.36 17.69
C GLN A 15 54.39 -14.35 19.18
N ALA A 16 53.45 -14.11 20.10
CA ALA A 16 53.46 -14.47 21.53
C ALA A 16 52.36 -13.65 22.23
N SER A 17 51.56 -14.11 23.20
CA SER A 17 51.58 -15.31 24.02
C SER A 17 50.17 -15.52 24.63
N ARG A 18 49.87 -16.77 24.99
CA ARG A 18 48.69 -17.20 25.74
C ARG A 18 48.90 -17.01 27.25
N ALA A 19 47.85 -16.67 27.98
CA ALA A 19 47.68 -17.01 29.40
C ALA A 19 46.20 -17.39 29.67
N PRO A 20 45.92 -18.24 30.68
CA PRO A 20 44.81 -19.19 30.63
C PRO A 20 43.60 -18.83 31.51
N PHE A 21 42.44 -19.35 31.08
CA PHE A 21 41.43 -20.07 31.86
C PHE A 21 40.96 -19.47 33.20
N GLN A 22 39.71 -18.98 33.23
CA GLN A 22 38.76 -19.17 34.34
C GLN A 22 37.31 -18.91 33.88
N LYS A 23 36.47 -19.95 34.00
CA LYS A 23 34.99 -19.95 34.09
C LYS A 23 34.66 -20.68 35.42
N PRO A 24 33.44 -20.65 35.98
CA PRO A 24 32.22 -19.99 35.52
C PRO A 24 31.55 -19.11 36.61
N LEU A 25 30.70 -18.17 36.21
CA LEU A 25 29.58 -17.77 37.07
C LEU A 25 28.28 -17.93 36.29
N PHE A 26 27.54 -18.89 36.81
CA PHE A 26 26.21 -19.34 36.47
C PHE A 26 25.22 -18.32 37.01
N PHE A 27 24.45 -17.67 36.14
CA PHE A 27 23.21 -16.99 36.54
C PHE A 27 22.11 -17.31 35.53
N PRO A 28 20.88 -17.53 36.00
CA PRO A 28 19.91 -18.41 35.38
C PRO A 28 19.22 -17.80 34.15
N ALA A 29 18.86 -18.69 33.23
CA ALA A 29 17.94 -18.43 32.14
C ALA A 29 16.64 -17.82 32.69
N ARG A 30 16.29 -16.61 32.23
CA ARG A 30 14.93 -16.12 32.37
C ARG A 30 14.06 -16.91 31.41
N ALA A 31 13.17 -17.69 32.01
CA ALA A 31 12.11 -18.42 31.36
C ALA A 31 11.35 -17.52 30.38
N THR A 32 11.19 -18.02 29.17
CA THR A 32 10.17 -17.60 28.22
C THR A 32 8.80 -17.86 28.85
N PRO A 33 7.85 -16.91 28.81
CA PRO A 33 6.45 -17.29 28.86
C PRO A 33 6.13 -17.94 27.50
N THR A 34 6.01 -19.26 27.54
CA THR A 34 5.32 -20.08 26.54
C THR A 34 3.87 -19.59 26.42
N CYS A 35 3.61 -18.62 25.54
CA CYS A 35 2.23 -18.33 25.14
C CYS A 35 1.84 -19.25 24.00
N VAL A 36 1.36 -20.43 24.38
CA VAL A 36 0.67 -21.36 23.49
C VAL A 36 -0.62 -20.69 22.99
N ALA A 37 -0.61 -20.42 21.69
CA ALA A 37 -1.68 -20.34 20.71
C ALA A 37 -3.15 -20.07 21.15
N ARG A 38 -3.78 -19.25 20.31
CA ARG A 38 -5.22 -19.13 20.00
C ARG A 38 -6.02 -18.13 20.82
N ARG A 39 -6.14 -16.94 20.25
CA ARG A 39 -7.45 -16.40 19.82
C ARG A 39 -7.24 -15.43 18.67
N CYS A 40 -7.85 -15.76 17.54
CA CYS A 40 -8.09 -14.88 16.42
C CYS A 40 -8.68 -13.57 16.96
N ARG A 41 -7.90 -12.48 16.93
CA ARG A 41 -8.39 -11.13 17.23
C ARG A 41 -8.06 -10.25 16.03
N LEU A 42 -8.89 -10.42 15.00
CA LEU A 42 -9.16 -9.39 14.01
C LEU A 42 -9.45 -8.07 14.76
N VAL A 43 -8.98 -6.98 14.16
CA VAL A 43 -9.02 -5.59 14.64
C VAL A 43 -7.87 -5.20 15.56
N THR A 44 -6.74 -4.85 14.93
CA THR A 44 -5.96 -3.71 15.42
C THR A 44 -5.79 -2.76 14.24
N ARG A 45 -6.55 -1.67 14.32
CA ARG A 45 -6.34 -0.42 13.57
C ARG A 45 -4.89 0.02 13.79
N CYS A 46 -4.35 0.80 12.87
CA CYS A 46 -3.11 1.55 13.05
C CYS A 46 -3.09 2.20 14.45
N THR A 47 -2.40 1.59 15.41
CA THR A 47 -2.24 2.13 16.76
C THR A 47 -0.76 2.11 17.10
N SER A 48 -0.01 2.94 16.39
CA SER A 48 1.17 3.55 16.98
C SER A 48 0.71 4.91 17.51
N PRO A 49 0.92 5.25 18.80
CA PRO A 49 0.63 6.58 19.29
C PRO A 49 1.50 7.55 18.49
N VAL A 50 0.86 8.39 17.69
CA VAL A 50 1.53 9.44 16.92
C VAL A 50 2.12 10.39 17.95
N SER A 51 3.43 10.34 18.15
CA SER A 51 4.15 11.45 18.76
C SER A 51 3.89 12.69 17.91
N GLU A 52 3.40 13.75 18.54
CA GLU A 52 2.99 14.99 17.89
C GLU A 52 4.07 15.48 16.91
N GLY A 53 3.84 15.31 15.60
CA GLY A 53 4.71 15.79 14.53
C GLY A 53 5.36 14.73 13.62
N GLY A 54 5.25 13.43 13.90
CA GLY A 54 5.88 12.37 13.09
C GLY A 54 5.10 11.94 11.83
N ILE A 55 5.80 11.48 10.79
CA ILE A 55 5.19 10.75 9.67
C ILE A 55 4.81 9.34 10.17
N PRO A 56 3.54 8.91 10.11
CA PRO A 56 3.11 7.61 10.64
C PRO A 56 3.74 6.44 9.87
N GLU A 57 3.89 5.28 10.51
CA GLU A 57 4.33 4.04 9.87
C GLU A 57 3.16 3.25 9.28
N TYR A 58 3.41 2.46 8.23
CA TYR A 58 2.46 1.55 7.62
C TYR A 58 3.08 0.16 7.47
N GLU A 59 2.42 -0.83 8.07
CA GLU A 59 2.96 -2.17 8.28
C GLU A 59 3.08 -3.01 6.98
N ARG A 60 2.26 -2.68 5.97
CA ARG A 60 2.18 -3.43 4.71
C ARG A 60 3.08 -2.83 3.63
N VAL A 61 3.40 -3.64 2.62
CA VAL A 61 4.13 -3.18 1.44
C VAL A 61 3.18 -2.46 0.50
N VAL A 62 3.43 -1.20 0.16
CA VAL A 62 2.59 -0.46 -0.79
C VAL A 62 3.12 -0.62 -2.21
N VAL A 63 2.25 -1.02 -3.13
CA VAL A 63 2.55 -1.12 -4.56
C VAL A 63 1.97 0.11 -5.25
N VAL A 64 2.81 0.85 -5.96
CA VAL A 64 2.45 2.07 -6.70
C VAL A 64 2.91 1.99 -8.15
N GLU A 65 2.27 2.75 -9.03
CA GLU A 65 2.56 2.78 -10.47
C GLU A 65 3.87 3.51 -10.77
N GLY A 66 4.01 4.75 -10.30
CA GLY A 66 5.11 5.63 -10.65
C GLY A 66 6.04 6.04 -9.50
N ALA A 67 7.18 6.63 -9.88
CA ALA A 67 8.13 7.22 -8.93
C ALA A 67 7.56 8.46 -8.22
N ASN A 68 6.68 9.22 -8.89
CA ASN A 68 5.99 10.36 -8.31
C ASN A 68 4.98 9.94 -7.24
N ASP A 69 4.27 8.84 -7.45
CA ASP A 69 3.37 8.24 -6.46
C ASP A 69 4.14 7.81 -5.21
N ARG A 70 5.29 7.14 -5.40
CA ARG A 70 6.19 6.80 -4.29
C ARG A 70 6.59 8.04 -3.50
N ARG A 71 6.98 9.12 -4.19
CA ARG A 71 7.33 10.39 -3.53
C ARG A 71 6.14 10.95 -2.74
N ALA A 72 4.93 10.92 -3.28
CA ALA A 72 3.74 11.40 -2.60
C ALA A 72 3.40 10.57 -1.36
N LEU A 73 3.46 9.24 -1.51
CA LEU A 73 3.26 8.30 -0.42
C LEU A 73 4.26 8.51 0.72
N LEU A 74 5.54 8.66 0.42
CA LEU A 74 6.59 8.83 1.45
C LEU A 74 6.51 10.18 2.19
N ARG A 75 5.83 11.20 1.63
CA ARG A 75 5.47 12.41 2.38
C ARG A 75 4.34 12.16 3.38
N ALA A 76 3.50 11.16 3.12
CA ALA A 76 2.34 10.83 3.92
C ALA A 76 2.65 9.82 5.03
N VAL A 77 3.46 8.81 4.73
CA VAL A 77 3.63 7.61 5.53
C VAL A 77 5.01 6.96 5.33
N GLN A 78 5.56 6.36 6.39
CA GLN A 78 6.75 5.51 6.33
C GLN A 78 6.31 4.09 5.99
N ALA A 79 6.60 3.64 4.76
CA ALA A 79 6.20 2.33 4.27
C ALA A 79 7.27 1.73 3.36
N LYS A 80 7.31 0.40 3.26
CA LYS A 80 8.03 -0.28 2.16
C LYS A 80 7.23 -0.08 0.88
N VAL A 81 7.89 0.38 -0.19
CA VAL A 81 7.23 0.71 -1.46
C VAL A 81 7.82 -0.10 -2.60
N ILE A 82 6.97 -0.73 -3.40
CA ILE A 82 7.32 -1.33 -4.69
C ILE A 82 6.76 -0.43 -5.79
N VAL A 83 7.61 -0.01 -6.73
CA VAL A 83 7.21 0.80 -7.89
C VAL A 83 7.16 -0.13 -9.11
N LEU A 84 6.04 -0.13 -9.82
CA LEU A 84 5.85 -0.95 -11.03
C LEU A 84 6.60 -0.38 -12.24
N GLY A 85 6.60 0.95 -12.39
CA GLY A 85 7.08 1.66 -13.58
C GLY A 85 5.98 1.83 -14.64
N SER A 86 6.27 2.52 -15.74
CA SER A 86 5.32 2.85 -16.82
C SER A 86 4.77 1.66 -17.63
N ALA A 87 5.08 0.44 -17.20
CA ALA A 87 4.76 -0.83 -17.86
C ALA A 87 3.48 -1.50 -17.30
N THR A 88 2.67 -0.75 -16.55
CA THR A 88 1.61 -1.24 -15.65
C THR A 88 0.48 -2.02 -16.32
N VAL A 89 0.26 -1.83 -17.62
CA VAL A 89 -0.87 -2.47 -18.33
C VAL A 89 -0.62 -3.96 -18.59
N ALA A 90 0.63 -4.40 -18.69
CA ALA A 90 0.98 -5.80 -18.97
C ALA A 90 2.04 -6.30 -17.98
N LEU A 91 1.72 -7.36 -17.23
CA LEU A 91 2.67 -7.98 -16.29
C LEU A 91 3.98 -8.40 -16.95
N SER A 92 3.96 -8.75 -18.24
CA SER A 92 5.14 -9.12 -19.03
C SER A 92 6.16 -8.00 -19.20
N ALA A 93 5.73 -6.75 -19.06
CA ALA A 93 6.59 -5.58 -19.15
C ALA A 93 7.16 -5.16 -17.77
N ILE A 94 6.74 -5.81 -16.68
CA ILE A 94 7.31 -5.60 -15.34
C ILE A 94 8.68 -6.28 -15.26
N PRO A 95 9.75 -5.58 -14.84
CA PRO A 95 11.06 -6.17 -14.67
C PRO A 95 11.05 -7.37 -13.72
N SER A 96 11.80 -8.43 -14.04
CA SER A 96 11.86 -9.67 -13.24
C SER A 96 12.13 -9.45 -11.74
N PRO A 97 13.03 -8.53 -11.31
CA PRO A 97 13.24 -8.25 -9.89
C PRO A 97 12.00 -7.68 -9.19
N THR A 98 11.26 -6.79 -9.86
CA THR A 98 10.00 -6.21 -9.35
C THR A 98 8.93 -7.30 -9.22
N LEU A 99 8.84 -8.17 -10.22
CA LEU A 99 7.90 -9.30 -10.24
C LEU A 99 8.18 -10.28 -9.10
N ALA A 100 9.46 -10.57 -8.82
CA ALA A 100 9.86 -11.39 -7.67
C ALA A 100 9.51 -10.72 -6.34
N ALA A 101 9.73 -9.40 -6.20
CA ALA A 101 9.37 -8.65 -5.01
C ALA A 101 7.85 -8.61 -4.76
N LEU A 102 7.05 -8.51 -5.83
CA LEU A 102 5.59 -8.57 -5.77
C LEU A 102 5.13 -9.94 -5.26
N ARG A 103 5.61 -11.03 -5.86
CA ARG A 103 5.29 -12.40 -5.43
C ARG A 103 5.68 -12.66 -3.98
N ALA A 104 6.84 -12.16 -3.56
CA ALA A 104 7.29 -12.26 -2.17
C ALA A 104 6.42 -11.45 -1.19
N ALA A 105 5.75 -10.39 -1.66
CA ALA A 105 4.85 -9.60 -0.82
C ALA A 105 3.49 -10.28 -0.60
N GLY A 106 2.94 -10.94 -1.63
CA GLY A 106 1.67 -11.70 -1.53
C GLY A 106 0.55 -10.88 -0.88
N ASN A 107 -0.10 -11.45 0.14
CA ASN A 107 -1.20 -10.82 0.89
C ASN A 107 -0.78 -9.62 1.76
N ALA A 108 0.53 -9.43 1.98
CA ALA A 108 1.06 -8.25 2.68
C ALA A 108 1.16 -7.02 1.76
N ALA A 109 0.86 -7.16 0.47
CA ALA A 109 0.81 -6.05 -0.47
C ALA A 109 -0.48 -5.22 -0.32
N THR A 110 -0.35 -3.90 -0.39
CA THR A 110 -1.45 -2.95 -0.56
C THR A 110 -1.28 -2.22 -1.88
N ILE A 111 -2.20 -2.43 -2.80
CA ILE A 111 -2.22 -1.84 -4.13
C ILE A 111 -2.85 -0.44 -4.06
N LEU A 112 -2.09 0.57 -4.47
CA LEU A 112 -2.51 1.96 -4.60
C LEU A 112 -2.18 2.46 -6.01
N THR A 113 -3.20 2.54 -6.86
CA THR A 113 -3.09 2.99 -8.26
C THR A 113 -3.92 4.24 -8.48
N ASP A 114 -3.71 4.87 -9.63
CA ASP A 114 -4.52 5.98 -10.11
C ASP A 114 -5.99 5.58 -10.29
N PRO A 115 -6.93 6.50 -10.05
CA PRO A 115 -8.37 6.27 -10.22
C PRO A 115 -8.80 6.49 -11.68
N ASP A 116 -8.04 5.94 -12.63
CA ASP A 116 -8.21 6.08 -14.07
C ASP A 116 -8.40 4.70 -14.75
N VAL A 117 -8.26 4.64 -16.08
CA VAL A 117 -8.37 3.39 -16.83
C VAL A 117 -7.12 2.53 -16.70
N ALA A 118 -5.93 3.13 -16.78
CA ALA A 118 -4.66 2.41 -16.72
C ALA A 118 -4.44 1.80 -15.33
N GLY A 119 -4.66 2.58 -14.28
CA GLY A 119 -4.59 2.13 -12.89
C GLY A 119 -5.59 1.01 -12.59
N ARG A 120 -6.78 1.01 -13.20
CA ARG A 120 -7.72 -0.13 -13.10
C ARG A 120 -7.18 -1.39 -13.77
N GLN A 121 -6.57 -1.27 -14.95
CA GLN A 121 -5.96 -2.42 -15.64
C GLN A 121 -4.79 -2.99 -14.82
N ALA A 122 -3.92 -2.12 -14.31
CA ALA A 122 -2.81 -2.49 -13.44
C ALA A 122 -3.29 -3.21 -12.17
N ARG A 123 -4.36 -2.69 -11.55
CA ARG A 123 -4.97 -3.30 -10.36
C ARG A 123 -5.50 -4.71 -10.64
N ASN A 124 -6.17 -4.91 -11.78
CA ASN A 124 -6.66 -6.23 -12.17
C ASN A 124 -5.50 -7.21 -12.48
N ALA A 125 -4.46 -6.72 -13.14
CA ALA A 125 -3.27 -7.54 -13.42
C ALA A 125 -2.56 -7.99 -12.13
N LEU A 126 -2.44 -7.09 -11.14
CA LEU A 126 -1.86 -7.40 -9.84
C LEU A 126 -2.74 -8.34 -9.00
N GLU A 127 -4.05 -8.22 -9.14
CA GLU A 127 -5.03 -9.12 -8.50
C GLU A 127 -4.86 -10.57 -8.97
N GLU A 128 -4.58 -10.77 -10.25
CA GLU A 128 -4.31 -12.11 -10.80
C GLU A 128 -2.93 -12.65 -10.39
N LEU A 129 -1.98 -11.77 -10.11
CA LEU A 129 -0.61 -12.12 -9.74
C LEU A 129 -0.43 -12.43 -8.25
N LEU A 130 -1.17 -11.76 -7.38
CA LEU A 130 -0.97 -11.77 -5.94
C LEU A 130 -2.05 -12.59 -5.21
N GLU A 131 -1.66 -13.24 -4.13
CA GLU A 131 -2.59 -13.96 -3.25
C GLU A 131 -3.31 -12.97 -2.32
N GLU A 132 -4.58 -12.66 -2.61
CA GLU A 132 -5.46 -11.82 -1.79
C GLU A 132 -4.82 -10.48 -1.35
N PRO A 133 -4.34 -9.64 -2.28
CA PRO A 133 -3.73 -8.37 -1.95
C PRO A 133 -4.75 -7.41 -1.32
N TRP A 134 -4.27 -6.43 -0.56
CA TRP A 134 -5.09 -5.32 -0.10
C TRP A 134 -5.21 -4.25 -1.18
N HIS A 135 -6.32 -3.54 -1.21
CA HIS A 135 -6.54 -2.42 -2.12
C HIS A 135 -6.88 -1.15 -1.37
N ALA A 136 -6.13 -0.09 -1.65
CA ALA A 136 -6.46 1.27 -1.28
C ALA A 136 -7.03 2.01 -2.51
N PHE A 137 -8.00 2.88 -2.28
CA PHE A 137 -8.65 3.67 -3.31
C PHE A 137 -8.66 5.15 -2.93
N LEU A 138 -8.25 6.00 -3.86
CA LEU A 138 -8.36 7.45 -3.73
C LEU A 138 -9.51 7.96 -4.59
N PRO A 139 -10.45 8.74 -4.03
CA PRO A 139 -11.44 9.43 -4.83
C PRO A 139 -10.79 10.43 -5.79
N VAL A 140 -11.28 10.49 -7.03
CA VAL A 140 -10.75 11.36 -8.11
C VAL A 140 -10.49 12.80 -7.64
N ARG A 141 -11.41 13.40 -6.87
CA ARG A 141 -11.27 14.78 -6.35
C ARG A 141 -9.98 15.04 -5.56
N HIS A 142 -9.41 14.00 -4.94
CA HIS A 142 -8.17 14.10 -4.18
C HIS A 142 -6.94 13.85 -5.04
N CYS A 143 -7.12 13.41 -6.29
CA CYS A 143 -6.05 13.12 -7.24
C CYS A 143 -6.00 14.12 -8.39
N THR A 144 -6.93 15.07 -8.47
CA THR A 144 -6.98 16.06 -9.55
C THR A 144 -6.00 17.20 -9.28
N SER A 145 -5.11 17.47 -10.22
CA SER A 145 -4.23 18.63 -10.21
C SER A 145 -5.05 19.92 -10.25
N LEU A 146 -4.83 20.79 -9.27
CA LEU A 146 -5.46 22.10 -9.17
C LEU A 146 -4.69 23.21 -9.91
N SER A 147 -3.47 22.91 -10.36
CA SER A 147 -2.56 23.89 -10.98
C SER A 147 -1.80 23.27 -12.14
N ALA A 148 -1.58 24.03 -13.21
CA ALA A 148 -0.71 23.58 -14.29
C ALA A 148 0.73 23.43 -13.78
N THR A 149 1.39 22.36 -14.22
CA THR A 149 2.83 22.15 -14.06
C THR A 149 3.47 22.09 -15.44
N PRO A 150 4.81 22.22 -15.57
CA PRO A 150 5.48 22.07 -16.86
C PRO A 150 5.20 20.73 -17.56
N CYS A 151 4.79 19.72 -16.78
CA CYS A 151 4.55 18.36 -17.27
C CYS A 151 3.06 18.03 -17.45
N HIS A 152 2.14 18.79 -16.82
CA HIS A 152 0.72 18.43 -16.77
C HIS A 152 -0.18 19.66 -16.71
N GLU A 153 -1.28 19.60 -17.45
CA GLU A 153 -2.35 20.59 -17.41
C GLU A 153 -3.17 20.51 -16.10
N VAL A 154 -3.89 21.58 -15.79
CA VAL A 154 -4.91 21.56 -14.72
C VAL A 154 -5.92 20.45 -15.04
N GLY A 155 -6.28 19.65 -14.04
CA GLY A 155 -7.22 18.55 -14.22
C GLY A 155 -6.58 17.17 -14.41
N ASN A 156 -5.25 17.07 -14.51
CA ASN A 156 -4.57 15.76 -14.53
C ASN A 156 -4.89 14.96 -13.26
N VAL A 157 -5.16 13.66 -13.38
CA VAL A 157 -5.59 12.81 -12.26
C VAL A 157 -4.51 11.80 -11.94
N GLY A 158 -3.99 11.83 -10.71
CA GLY A 158 -2.99 10.86 -10.24
C GLY A 158 -2.77 10.86 -8.71
N VAL A 159 -2.23 9.77 -8.18
CA VAL A 159 -1.88 9.61 -6.75
C VAL A 159 -0.84 10.65 -6.32
N GLU A 160 0.06 11.03 -7.21
CA GLU A 160 1.06 12.08 -7.03
C GLU A 160 0.52 13.45 -6.62
N HIS A 161 -0.74 13.76 -6.98
CA HIS A 161 -1.43 15.00 -6.64
C HIS A 161 -2.19 14.92 -5.30
N ALA A 162 -2.25 13.75 -4.67
CA ALA A 162 -2.97 13.57 -3.42
C ALA A 162 -2.29 14.23 -2.22
N SER A 163 -3.12 14.80 -1.34
CA SER A 163 -2.65 15.34 -0.07
C SER A 163 -2.16 14.20 0.84
N PRO A 164 -1.18 14.46 1.73
CA PRO A 164 -0.74 13.47 2.71
C PRO A 164 -1.88 12.89 3.54
N GLU A 165 -2.86 13.72 3.89
CA GLU A 165 -4.06 13.29 4.63
C GLU A 165 -4.94 12.34 3.82
N ALA A 166 -5.21 12.65 2.54
CA ALA A 166 -5.99 11.78 1.67
C ALA A 166 -5.34 10.41 1.49
N LEU A 167 -4.01 10.37 1.36
CA LEU A 167 -3.24 9.13 1.28
C LEU A 167 -3.37 8.30 2.56
N ARG A 168 -3.23 8.94 3.74
CA ARG A 168 -3.40 8.26 5.03
C ARG A 168 -4.81 7.68 5.18
N LEU A 169 -5.84 8.46 4.82
CA LEU A 169 -7.23 8.00 4.86
C LEU A 169 -7.48 6.83 3.91
N ALA A 170 -6.90 6.86 2.70
CA ALA A 170 -7.03 5.79 1.72
C ALA A 170 -6.34 4.49 2.18
N LEU A 171 -5.15 4.58 2.78
CA LEU A 171 -4.44 3.42 3.34
C LEU A 171 -5.15 2.85 4.57
N ALA A 172 -5.67 3.71 5.45
CA ALA A 172 -6.47 3.28 6.60
C ALA A 172 -7.78 2.59 6.19
N ALA A 173 -8.35 2.97 5.04
CA ALA A 173 -9.54 2.36 4.45
C ALA A 173 -9.22 1.17 3.51
N ALA A 174 -7.95 0.74 3.42
CA ALA A 174 -7.56 -0.36 2.56
C ALA A 174 -8.33 -1.64 2.94
N ARG A 175 -8.65 -2.46 1.94
CA ARG A 175 -9.43 -3.70 2.13
C ARG A 175 -8.75 -4.89 1.48
N PRO A 176 -8.78 -6.08 2.10
CA PRO A 176 -8.30 -7.28 1.44
C PRO A 176 -9.17 -7.53 0.21
N SER A 177 -8.57 -8.07 -0.84
CA SER A 177 -9.37 -8.74 -1.85
C SER A 177 -10.03 -9.95 -1.23
N SER A 178 -11.27 -10.21 -1.64
CA SER A 178 -12.03 -11.37 -1.19
C SER A 178 -12.43 -12.19 -2.40
N PRO A 179 -12.08 -13.49 -2.42
CA PRO A 179 -12.57 -14.40 -3.45
C PRO A 179 -14.08 -14.63 -3.33
N GLU A 180 -14.63 -14.54 -2.11
CA GLU A 180 -16.06 -14.68 -1.87
C GLU A 180 -16.80 -13.37 -2.19
N ARG A 181 -17.42 -13.33 -3.37
CA ARG A 181 -18.21 -12.19 -3.83
C ARG A 181 -19.69 -12.54 -3.86
N THR A 182 -20.49 -11.83 -3.08
CA THR A 182 -21.94 -11.81 -3.28
C THR A 182 -22.25 -10.97 -4.51
N ALA A 183 -22.74 -11.60 -5.58
CA ALA A 183 -23.10 -10.90 -6.80
C ALA A 183 -24.36 -10.05 -6.59
N PHE A 184 -24.33 -8.79 -7.03
CA PHE A 184 -25.53 -7.98 -7.20
C PHE A 184 -26.14 -8.28 -8.58
N THR A 185 -27.46 -8.44 -8.63
CA THR A 185 -28.16 -8.64 -9.91
C THR A 185 -28.17 -7.33 -10.71
N ARG A 186 -28.19 -7.45 -12.04
CA ARG A 186 -28.23 -6.29 -12.93
C ARG A 186 -29.50 -5.47 -12.71
N GLU A 187 -30.63 -6.14 -12.55
CA GLU A 187 -31.95 -5.54 -12.30
C GLU A 187 -31.91 -4.71 -11.01
N ARG A 188 -31.21 -5.21 -9.98
CA ARG A 188 -31.01 -4.46 -8.74
C ARG A 188 -30.17 -3.22 -8.98
N LEU A 189 -29.06 -3.32 -9.69
CA LEU A 189 -28.20 -2.16 -9.98
C LEU A 189 -28.91 -1.11 -10.85
N GLU A 190 -29.74 -1.54 -11.81
CA GLU A 190 -30.60 -0.68 -12.62
C GLU A 190 -31.64 0.05 -11.77
N ALA A 191 -32.34 -0.66 -10.88
CA ALA A 191 -33.30 -0.07 -9.94
C ALA A 191 -32.66 0.97 -9.00
N LEU A 192 -31.36 0.85 -8.73
CA LEU A 192 -30.58 1.83 -7.95
C LEU A 192 -29.97 2.95 -8.81
N GLY A 193 -30.20 2.98 -10.12
CA GLY A 193 -29.63 3.98 -11.02
C GLY A 193 -28.11 3.88 -11.22
N LEU A 194 -27.52 2.71 -10.96
CA LEU A 194 -26.07 2.48 -11.04
C LEU A 194 -25.61 1.93 -12.40
N VAL A 195 -26.55 1.63 -13.30
CA VAL A 195 -26.29 1.15 -14.67
C VAL A 195 -26.69 2.25 -15.65
N ALA A 196 -25.86 2.45 -16.67
CA ALA A 196 -26.19 3.35 -17.76
C ALA A 196 -27.29 2.71 -18.63
N SER A 197 -28.55 3.03 -18.33
CA SER A 197 -29.75 2.58 -19.05
C SER A 197 -30.39 3.69 -19.90
N GLY A 198 -29.67 4.79 -20.13
CA GLY A 198 -30.18 5.98 -20.82
C GLY A 198 -30.95 6.96 -19.92
N ILE A 199 -31.14 6.64 -18.64
CA ILE A 199 -31.81 7.47 -17.64
C ILE A 199 -30.77 7.97 -16.63
N GLY A 200 -30.41 9.26 -16.70
CA GLY A 200 -29.58 9.95 -15.69
C GLY A 200 -28.08 9.60 -15.67
N PRO A 201 -27.28 10.32 -14.85
CA PRO A 201 -25.82 10.18 -14.83
C PRO A 201 -25.37 9.03 -13.92
N ALA A 202 -25.48 7.78 -14.39
CA ALA A 202 -25.02 6.58 -13.66
C ALA A 202 -23.54 6.65 -13.22
N ALA A 203 -22.70 7.43 -13.92
CA ALA A 203 -21.33 7.71 -13.49
C ALA A 203 -21.26 8.51 -12.17
N GLY A 204 -22.12 9.53 -12.01
CA GLY A 204 -22.21 10.33 -10.79
C GLY A 204 -22.65 9.49 -9.60
N ALA A 205 -23.73 8.72 -9.76
CA ALA A 205 -24.26 7.84 -8.72
C ALA A 205 -23.23 6.80 -8.24
N ARG A 206 -22.50 6.16 -9.17
CA ARG A 206 -21.41 5.24 -8.83
C ARG A 206 -20.28 5.91 -8.07
N ALA A 207 -19.92 7.15 -8.42
CA ALA A 207 -18.92 7.90 -7.68
C ALA A 207 -19.39 8.19 -6.24
N GLU A 208 -20.68 8.50 -6.03
CA GLU A 208 -21.23 8.75 -4.69
C GLU A 208 -21.22 7.49 -3.81
N VAL A 209 -21.68 6.37 -4.36
CA VAL A 209 -21.62 5.07 -3.68
C VAL A 209 -20.18 4.71 -3.34
N GLY A 210 -19.24 4.90 -4.26
CA GLY A 210 -17.82 4.69 -4.00
C GLY A 210 -17.29 5.55 -2.85
N ARG A 211 -17.66 6.83 -2.81
CA ARG A 211 -17.32 7.73 -1.69
C ARG A 211 -17.89 7.22 -0.37
N TRP A 212 -19.17 6.88 -0.36
CA TRP A 212 -19.85 6.38 0.84
C TRP A 212 -19.21 5.10 1.36
N ILE A 213 -18.90 4.13 0.49
CA ILE A 213 -18.21 2.89 0.89
C ILE A 213 -16.85 3.20 1.54
N ASN A 214 -16.11 4.18 0.98
CA ASN A 214 -14.80 4.57 1.50
C ASN A 214 -14.91 5.29 2.86
N SER A 215 -15.90 6.18 3.02
CA SER A 215 -16.13 6.94 4.25
C SER A 215 -16.74 6.12 5.38
N ASN A 216 -17.70 5.25 5.11
CA ASN A 216 -18.40 4.48 6.16
C ASN A 216 -17.57 3.37 6.79
N ARG A 217 -16.44 2.99 6.18
CA ARG A 217 -15.51 2.00 6.76
C ARG A 217 -14.35 2.65 7.52
N ASN A 218 -14.17 3.96 7.35
CA ASN A 218 -13.22 4.75 8.10
C ASN A 218 -13.99 5.89 8.79
N PRO A 219 -14.80 5.59 9.83
CA PRO A 219 -15.56 6.64 10.48
C PRO A 219 -14.56 7.69 10.98
N PRO A 220 -14.71 8.97 10.58
CA PRO A 220 -13.97 10.02 11.25
C PRO A 220 -14.28 9.87 12.73
N THR A 221 -13.24 9.82 13.54
CA THR A 221 -13.35 9.76 14.99
C THR A 221 -14.39 10.78 15.47
N ALA A 222 -15.45 10.25 16.09
CA ALA A 222 -16.40 10.89 17.00
C ALA A 222 -16.76 12.38 16.77
N GLY A 223 -18.03 12.61 16.45
CA GLY A 223 -18.73 13.87 16.71
C GLY A 223 -18.89 14.77 15.47
N LEU A 224 -20.14 15.22 15.27
CA LEU A 224 -20.64 15.94 14.08
C LEU A 224 -20.71 14.97 12.89
N TRP A 225 -21.86 14.58 12.34
CA TRP A 225 -22.92 15.41 11.77
C TRP A 225 -24.32 14.90 12.14
N SER A 226 -25.24 15.84 12.35
CA SER A 226 -26.66 15.61 12.57
C SER A 226 -27.30 14.84 11.40
N ALA A 227 -28.25 13.97 11.74
CA ALA A 227 -29.00 13.13 10.82
C ALA A 227 -29.77 13.97 9.78
N GLY A 228 -29.13 14.22 8.63
CA GLY A 228 -29.78 14.61 7.39
C GLY A 228 -30.13 13.35 6.60
N THR A 229 -31.41 13.18 6.29
CA THR A 229 -32.02 12.09 5.53
C THR A 229 -31.18 11.67 4.31
N LEU A 230 -30.55 10.50 4.38
CA LEU A 230 -29.92 9.84 3.23
C LEU A 230 -30.95 8.90 2.55
N PRO A 231 -30.97 8.81 1.21
CA PRO A 231 -31.92 8.00 0.44
C PRO A 231 -31.68 6.48 0.53
N PHE A 232 -30.61 6.05 1.21
CA PHE A 232 -30.32 4.64 1.42
C PHE A 232 -30.28 4.33 2.91
N ARG A 233 -31.40 3.81 3.41
CA ARG A 233 -31.41 3.08 4.68
C ARG A 233 -30.69 1.74 4.47
N PRO A 234 -29.70 1.39 5.29
CA PRO A 234 -29.13 0.04 5.31
C PRO A 234 -30.19 -0.95 5.83
N LEU A 235 -30.22 -2.15 5.23
CA LEU A 235 -30.85 -3.34 5.79
C LEU A 235 -29.87 -4.02 6.77
#